data_AF-A0A9E2I425-F1
#
_entry.id   AF-A0A9E2I425-F1
#
_cell.length_a   1.000
_cell.length_b   1.000
_cell.length_c   1.000
_cell.angle_alpha   90.00
_cell.angle_beta   90.00
_cell.angle_gamma   90.00
#
_symmetry.space_group_name_H-M   'P 1'
#
loop_
_entity.id
_entity.type
_entity.pdbx_description
1 polymer ?
#
loop_
_entity_poly.entity_id
_entity_poly.type
_entity_poly.pdbx_seq_one_letter_code
_entity_poly.pdbx_strand_id
1 'polypeptide(L)'
;MSQTKSTIRNENYRIPTMVILVGICCLLGYYYHWVLGTEVVFSHFFYVPIILATVWWQRKGLVVPLFLALVLLVSHSPSCFGFDWHFANDLMRAAVLILVGVTASILSEKTQKAEVSLRQHTESIEKMVEKRTEELRETRDHLDNLIRYANAPIIVWNPANEITIFNQAFEKLSGRTEAEM
;
A
#
# COMPACT_ATOMS: atom_id res chain seq x y z
N MET A 1 2.37 -15.13 -8.34
CA MET A 1 1.56 -15.94 -7.40
C MET A 1 2.13 -16.05 -5.97
N SER A 2 3.36 -15.61 -5.68
CA SER A 2 3.96 -15.70 -4.33
C SER A 2 3.47 -14.63 -3.34
N GLN A 3 3.27 -13.38 -3.78
CA GLN A 3 2.89 -12.27 -2.88
C GLN A 3 1.44 -12.30 -2.39
N THR A 4 0.51 -12.94 -3.10
CA THR A 4 -0.90 -13.02 -2.68
C THR A 4 -1.08 -13.91 -1.45
N LYS A 5 -0.25 -14.93 -1.27
CA LYS A 5 -0.34 -15.84 -0.10
C LYS A 5 0.16 -15.23 1.20
N SER A 6 1.13 -14.31 1.18
CA SER A 6 1.61 -13.64 2.40
C SER A 6 0.58 -12.67 2.95
N THR A 7 -0.15 -11.95 2.11
CA THR A 7 -1.19 -11.01 2.55
C THR A 7 -2.40 -11.75 3.16
N ILE A 8 -2.80 -12.88 2.58
CA ILE A 8 -3.96 -13.68 3.07
C ILE A 8 -3.61 -14.49 4.33
N ARG A 9 -2.41 -15.09 4.41
CA ARG A 9 -1.94 -15.74 5.66
C ARG A 9 -1.83 -14.73 6.80
N ASN A 10 -1.62 -13.46 6.44
CA ASN A 10 -1.55 -12.37 7.38
C ASN A 10 -2.90 -11.89 7.92
N GLU A 11 -4.03 -12.36 7.41
CA GLU A 11 -5.36 -11.92 7.84
C GLU A 11 -5.91 -12.82 8.97
N ASN A 12 -5.61 -14.12 8.90
CA ASN A 12 -6.07 -15.11 9.89
C ASN A 12 -5.47 -14.92 11.28
N TYR A 13 -4.30 -14.29 11.43
CA TYR A 13 -3.75 -13.98 12.75
C TYR A 13 -4.24 -12.65 13.32
N ARG A 14 -4.84 -11.77 12.49
CA ARG A 14 -5.25 -10.43 12.94
C ARG A 14 -6.45 -10.51 13.88
N ILE A 15 -7.41 -11.37 13.56
CA ILE A 15 -8.58 -11.63 14.41
C ILE A 15 -8.16 -12.22 15.77
N PRO A 16 -7.43 -13.35 15.85
CA PRO A 16 -7.09 -13.96 17.14
C PRO A 16 -6.18 -13.07 17.99
N THR A 17 -5.21 -12.35 17.40
CA THR A 17 -4.39 -11.38 18.16
C THR A 17 -5.22 -10.24 18.74
N MET A 18 -6.18 -9.70 17.98
CA MET A 18 -7.13 -8.70 18.49
C MET A 18 -8.03 -9.25 19.59
N VAL A 19 -8.58 -10.46 19.42
CA VAL A 19 -9.45 -11.10 20.41
C VAL A 19 -8.68 -11.35 21.72
N ILE A 20 -7.44 -11.81 21.63
CA ILE A 20 -6.56 -12.02 22.79
C ILE A 20 -6.25 -10.68 23.46
N LEU A 21 -5.86 -9.66 22.70
CA LEU A 21 -5.47 -8.36 23.24
C LEU A 21 -6.66 -7.65 23.90
N VAL A 22 -7.83 -7.66 23.26
CA VAL A 22 -9.09 -7.13 23.83
C VAL A 22 -9.51 -7.95 25.04
N GLY A 23 -9.41 -9.29 25.00
CA GLY A 23 -9.70 -10.16 26.13
C GLY A 23 -8.83 -9.90 27.34
N ILE A 24 -7.52 -9.70 27.14
CA ILE A 24 -6.57 -9.28 28.17
C ILE A 24 -6.97 -7.91 28.74
N CYS A 25 -7.31 -6.94 27.89
CA CYS A 25 -7.79 -5.63 28.32
C CYS A 25 -9.08 -5.72 29.17
N CYS A 26 -10.03 -6.56 28.78
CA CYS A 26 -11.27 -6.78 29.54
C CYS A 26 -11.00 -7.45 30.90
N LEU A 27 -10.16 -8.49 30.93
CA LEU A 27 -9.77 -9.19 32.17
C LEU A 27 -9.04 -8.26 33.15
N LEU A 28 -8.12 -7.44 32.65
CA LEU A 28 -7.43 -6.43 33.44
C LEU A 28 -8.41 -5.39 33.98
N GLY A 29 -9.31 -4.85 33.15
CA GLY A 29 -10.34 -3.91 33.58
C GLY A 29 -11.20 -4.47 34.72
N TYR A 30 -11.64 -5.72 34.60
CA TYR A 30 -12.41 -6.41 35.63
C TYR A 30 -11.61 -6.62 36.93
N TYR A 31 -10.36 -7.08 36.84
CA TYR A 31 -9.51 -7.31 38.01
C TYR A 31 -9.29 -6.04 38.83
N TYR A 32 -9.02 -4.91 38.17
CA TYR A 32 -8.80 -3.64 38.87
C TYR A 32 -10.09 -3.07 39.47
N HIS A 33 -11.23 -3.27 38.82
CA HIS A 33 -12.54 -2.86 39.35
C HIS A 33 -12.90 -3.63 40.63
N TRP A 34 -12.62 -4.94 40.66
CA TRP A 34 -12.95 -5.77 41.82
C TRP A 34 -11.96 -5.62 42.98
N VAL A 35 -10.69 -5.26 42.72
CA VAL A 35 -9.63 -5.36 43.73
C VAL A 35 -9.02 -4.01 44.18
N LEU A 36 -8.97 -2.95 43.35
CA LEU A 36 -8.10 -1.79 43.64
C LEU A 36 -8.73 -0.38 43.62
N GLY A 37 -9.93 -0.18 43.07
CA GLY A 37 -10.67 1.10 43.19
C GLY A 37 -10.00 2.36 42.62
N THR A 38 -8.91 2.23 41.86
CA THR A 38 -8.20 3.37 41.23
C THR A 38 -8.20 3.26 39.71
N GLU A 39 -8.91 4.17 39.04
CA GLU A 39 -9.20 4.09 37.60
C GLU A 39 -8.34 5.03 36.72
N VAL A 40 -7.43 5.81 37.29
CA VAL A 40 -6.87 6.99 36.58
C VAL A 40 -5.74 6.67 35.58
N VAL A 41 -4.85 5.74 35.89
CA VAL A 41 -3.62 5.52 35.08
C VAL A 41 -3.85 4.58 33.89
N PHE A 42 -4.85 3.69 33.97
CA PHE A 42 -4.96 2.55 33.07
C PHE A 42 -5.58 2.84 31.69
N SER A 43 -6.25 3.99 31.50
CA SER A 43 -6.91 4.34 30.23
C SER A 43 -5.97 4.47 29.04
N HIS A 44 -4.68 4.68 29.29
CA HIS A 44 -3.66 4.76 28.26
C HIS A 44 -3.40 3.41 27.58
N PHE A 45 -3.57 2.30 28.28
CA PHE A 45 -3.37 0.96 27.71
C PHE A 45 -4.43 0.59 26.67
N PHE A 46 -5.62 1.20 26.74
CA PHE A 46 -6.70 0.98 25.79
C PHE A 46 -6.43 1.62 24.41
N TYR A 47 -5.45 2.53 24.28
CA TYR A 47 -5.09 3.10 22.98
C TYR A 47 -4.38 2.09 22.06
N VAL A 48 -3.60 1.18 22.62
CA VAL A 48 -2.79 0.23 21.81
C VAL A 48 -3.69 -0.69 20.97
N PRO A 49 -4.72 -1.38 21.52
CA PRO A 49 -5.64 -2.17 20.71
C PRO A 49 -6.41 -1.34 19.67
N ILE A 50 -6.80 -0.11 20.01
CA ILE A 50 -7.57 0.77 19.12
C ILE A 50 -6.76 1.22 17.92
N ILE A 51 -5.53 1.67 18.14
CA ILE A 51 -4.62 2.08 17.07
C ILE A 51 -4.31 0.87 16.19
N LEU A 52 -4.01 -0.29 16.78
CA LEU A 52 -3.76 -1.51 16.00
C LEU A 52 -4.98 -1.90 15.16
N ALA A 53 -6.19 -1.80 15.71
CA ALA A 53 -7.43 -2.20 15.05
C ALA A 53 -7.77 -1.30 13.86
N THR A 54 -7.58 0.00 14.01
CA THR A 54 -7.80 0.98 12.93
C THR A 54 -6.73 0.89 11.83
N VAL A 55 -5.49 0.54 12.19
CA VAL A 55 -4.42 0.28 11.21
C VAL A 55 -4.71 -0.98 10.38
N TRP A 56 -5.17 -2.05 11.03
CA TRP A 56 -5.39 -3.34 10.35
C TRP A 56 -6.71 -3.47 9.59
N TRP A 57 -7.81 -2.87 10.11
CA TRP A 57 -9.15 -2.99 9.53
C TRP A 57 -9.70 -1.69 8.92
N GLN A 58 -8.92 -0.61 8.90
CA GLN A 58 -9.25 0.64 8.18
C GLN A 58 -10.66 1.16 8.58
N ARG A 59 -11.56 1.41 7.62
CA ARG A 59 -12.96 1.84 7.87
C ARG A 59 -13.78 0.89 8.74
N LYS A 60 -13.55 -0.43 8.63
CA LYS A 60 -14.26 -1.42 9.46
C LYS A 60 -13.65 -1.50 10.86
N GLY A 61 -12.42 -0.98 11.04
CA GLY A 61 -11.71 -0.94 12.30
C GLY A 61 -12.31 0.04 13.30
N LEU A 62 -13.20 0.94 12.87
CA LEU A 62 -13.95 1.86 13.73
C LEU A 62 -14.94 1.14 14.65
N VAL A 63 -15.34 -0.09 14.31
CA VAL A 63 -16.27 -0.89 15.14
C VAL A 63 -15.62 -1.27 16.48
N VAL A 64 -14.30 -1.49 16.50
CA VAL A 64 -13.56 -1.90 17.71
C VAL A 64 -13.50 -0.79 18.78
N PRO A 65 -13.05 0.46 18.49
CA PRO A 65 -13.09 1.54 19.47
C PRO A 65 -14.52 1.91 19.87
N LEU A 66 -15.50 1.81 18.95
CA LEU A 66 -16.91 2.04 19.28
C LEU A 66 -17.40 1.00 20.31
N PHE A 67 -17.11 -0.28 20.08
CA PHE A 67 -17.47 -1.36 20.99
C PHE A 67 -16.76 -1.23 22.34
N LEU A 68 -15.46 -0.92 22.35
CA LEU A 68 -14.68 -0.76 23.57
C LEU A 68 -15.13 0.45 24.39
N ALA A 69 -15.46 1.57 23.75
CA ALA A 69 -16.05 2.74 24.38
C ALA A 69 -17.43 2.41 24.99
N LEU A 70 -18.26 1.64 24.28
CA LEU A 70 -19.55 1.18 24.79
C LEU A 70 -19.38 0.25 26.00
N VAL A 71 -18.44 -0.71 25.95
CA VAL A 71 -18.13 -1.63 27.06
C VAL A 71 -17.65 -0.86 28.29
N LEU A 72 -16.85 0.19 28.12
CA LEU A 72 -16.42 1.07 29.21
C LEU A 72 -17.62 1.79 29.85
N LEU A 73 -18.53 2.35 29.04
CA LEU A 73 -19.74 3.02 29.53
C LEU A 73 -20.68 2.06 30.29
N VAL A 74 -20.82 0.82 29.78
CA VAL A 74 -21.68 -0.20 30.39
C VAL A 74 -21.04 -0.83 31.64
N SER A 75 -19.71 -0.94 31.69
CA SER A 75 -19.03 -1.49 32.87
C SER A 75 -19.24 -0.64 34.12
N HIS A 76 -19.42 0.67 33.95
CA HIS A 76 -19.67 1.59 35.06
C HIS A 76 -21.15 1.65 35.48
N SER A 77 -22.07 1.02 34.73
CA SER A 77 -23.51 1.17 34.96
C SER A 77 -24.17 0.38 36.12
N PRO A 78 -23.52 -0.50 36.91
CA PRO A 78 -24.21 -1.13 38.05
C PRO A 78 -24.15 -0.35 39.37
N SER A 79 -23.29 0.66 39.52
CA SER A 79 -23.11 1.37 40.79
C SER A 79 -23.30 2.89 40.65
N CYS A 80 -24.37 3.40 41.29
CA CYS A 80 -24.68 4.83 41.53
C CYS A 80 -25.06 5.64 40.28
N PHE A 81 -26.31 6.04 40.00
CA PHE A 81 -27.20 6.87 40.83
C PHE A 81 -26.49 7.83 41.82
N GLY A 82 -25.35 8.39 41.42
CA GLY A 82 -24.62 9.43 42.15
C GLY A 82 -23.95 10.38 41.17
N PHE A 83 -24.31 11.67 41.22
CA PHE A 83 -23.84 12.72 40.30
C PHE A 83 -22.45 13.21 40.76
N ASP A 84 -21.42 12.37 40.66
CA ASP A 84 -20.06 12.68 41.11
C ASP A 84 -19.10 13.05 39.95
N TRP A 85 -18.01 13.77 40.27
CA TRP A 85 -16.94 14.26 39.37
C TRP A 85 -16.26 13.17 38.51
N HIS A 86 -16.50 11.90 38.81
CA HIS A 86 -16.02 10.73 38.05
C HIS A 86 -16.66 10.61 36.66
N PHE A 87 -17.92 11.03 36.47
CA PHE A 87 -18.61 10.96 35.17
C PHE A 87 -17.94 11.81 34.08
N ALA A 88 -17.38 12.97 34.46
CA ALA A 88 -16.69 13.85 33.51
C ALA A 88 -15.40 13.22 32.97
N ASN A 89 -14.71 12.40 33.76
CA ASN A 89 -13.47 11.74 33.36
C ASN A 89 -13.74 10.63 32.34
N ASP A 90 -14.77 9.81 32.58
CA ASP A 90 -15.15 8.72 31.69
C ASP A 90 -15.72 9.23 30.37
N LEU A 91 -16.47 10.33 30.40
CA LEU A 91 -16.92 11.01 29.19
C LEU A 91 -15.75 11.54 28.35
N MET A 92 -14.74 12.17 28.97
CA MET A 92 -13.54 12.63 28.27
C MET A 92 -12.75 11.46 27.68
N ARG A 93 -12.65 10.33 28.39
CA ARG A 93 -11.97 9.13 27.88
C ARG A 93 -12.68 8.55 26.67
N ALA A 94 -13.99 8.38 26.74
CA ALA A 94 -14.78 7.91 25.60
C ALA A 94 -14.63 8.85 24.39
N ALA A 95 -14.64 10.17 24.62
CA ALA A 95 -14.43 11.16 23.57
C ALA A 95 -13.05 11.05 22.91
N VAL A 96 -11.98 10.88 23.68
CA VAL A 96 -10.62 10.71 23.13
C VAL A 96 -10.48 9.41 22.35
N LEU A 97 -11.08 8.29 22.80
CA LEU A 97 -11.05 7.01 22.08
C LEU A 97 -11.75 7.11 20.71
N ILE A 98 -12.88 7.81 20.66
CA ILE A 98 -13.59 8.07 19.40
C ILE A 98 -12.76 8.98 18.50
N LEU A 99 -12.17 10.05 19.03
CA LEU A 99 -11.33 10.97 18.26
C LEU A 99 -10.11 10.27 17.65
N VAL A 100 -9.40 9.44 18.43
CA VAL A 100 -8.28 8.63 17.96
C VAL A 100 -8.74 7.64 16.89
N GLY A 101 -9.88 6.98 17.09
CA GLY A 101 -10.45 6.06 16.11
C GLY A 101 -10.77 6.72 14.78
N VAL A 102 -11.40 7.91 14.82
CA VAL A 102 -11.76 8.69 13.63
C VAL A 102 -10.53 9.21 12.90
N THR A 103 -9.58 9.82 13.62
CA THR A 103 -8.33 10.34 13.02
C THR A 103 -7.50 9.23 12.38
N ALA A 104 -7.37 8.08 13.06
CA ALA A 104 -6.70 6.90 12.52
C ALA A 104 -7.44 6.36 11.29
N SER A 105 -8.78 6.30 11.28
CA SER A 105 -9.56 5.86 10.12
C SER A 105 -9.35 6.76 8.89
N ILE A 106 -9.36 8.09 9.09
CA ILE A 106 -9.13 9.05 8.00
C ILE A 106 -7.71 8.91 7.44
N LEU A 107 -6.72 8.75 8.32
CA LEU A 107 -5.33 8.55 7.92
C LEU A 107 -5.17 7.27 7.09
N SER A 108 -5.75 6.18 7.58
CA SER A 108 -5.83 4.89 6.90
C SER A 108 -6.39 5.01 5.48
N GLU A 109 -7.55 5.65 5.30
CA GLU A 109 -8.16 5.86 3.97
C GLU A 109 -7.25 6.66 3.02
N LYS A 110 -6.56 7.68 3.54
CA LYS A 110 -5.63 8.49 2.73
C LYS A 110 -4.42 7.69 2.30
N THR A 111 -3.85 6.86 3.18
CA THR A 111 -2.70 6.01 2.85
C THR A 111 -3.03 5.00 1.74
N GLN A 112 -4.20 4.38 1.79
CA GLN A 112 -4.63 3.43 0.76
C GLN A 112 -4.82 4.10 -0.61
N LYS A 113 -5.48 5.28 -0.64
CA LYS A 113 -5.66 6.03 -1.89
C LYS A 113 -4.32 6.44 -2.50
N ALA A 114 -3.38 6.91 -1.68
CA ALA A 114 -2.04 7.26 -2.13
C ALA A 114 -1.32 6.04 -2.71
N GLU A 115 -1.39 4.87 -2.06
CA GLU A 115 -0.76 3.64 -2.56
C GLU A 115 -1.38 3.17 -3.89
N VAL A 116 -2.70 3.22 -4.03
CA VAL A 116 -3.39 2.84 -5.28
C VAL A 116 -3.02 3.77 -6.42
N SER A 117 -3.00 5.09 -6.18
CA SER A 117 -2.58 6.05 -7.20
C SER A 117 -1.12 5.86 -7.62
N LEU A 118 -0.21 5.56 -6.69
CA LEU A 118 1.19 5.25 -7.00
C LEU A 118 1.35 3.98 -7.84
N ARG A 119 0.58 2.94 -7.53
CA ARG A 119 0.57 1.69 -8.34
C ARG A 119 0.08 1.97 -9.76
N GLN A 120 -1.01 2.72 -9.91
CA GLN A 120 -1.53 3.10 -11.23
C GLN A 120 -0.53 3.93 -12.03
N HIS A 121 0.19 4.86 -11.38
CA HIS A 121 1.25 5.61 -12.04
C HIS A 121 2.36 4.70 -12.54
N THR A 122 2.81 3.74 -11.72
CA THR A 122 3.86 2.78 -12.10
C THR A 122 3.43 1.95 -13.30
N GLU A 123 2.22 1.37 -13.26
CA GLU A 123 1.66 0.58 -14.36
C GLU A 123 1.51 1.41 -15.65
N SER A 124 1.12 2.69 -15.55
CA SER A 124 1.01 3.56 -16.72
C SER A 124 2.37 3.89 -17.34
N ILE A 125 3.39 4.11 -16.51
CA ILE A 125 4.77 4.37 -16.96
C ILE A 125 5.31 3.14 -17.66
N GLU A 126 5.15 1.94 -17.09
CA GLU A 126 5.58 0.69 -17.72
C GLU A 126 4.95 0.51 -19.11
N LYS A 127 3.64 0.73 -19.24
CA LYS A 127 2.96 0.66 -20.54
C LYS A 127 3.45 1.71 -21.54
N MET A 128 3.71 2.94 -21.08
CA MET A 128 4.27 3.98 -21.95
C MET A 128 5.68 3.62 -22.41
N VAL A 129 6.53 3.09 -21.52
CA VAL A 129 7.88 2.63 -21.86
C VAL A 129 7.82 1.49 -22.87
N GLU A 130 6.96 0.49 -22.65
CA GLU A 130 6.76 -0.63 -23.59
C GLU A 130 6.32 -0.12 -24.97
N LYS A 131 5.28 0.72 -25.03
CA LYS A 131 4.78 1.30 -26.29
C LYS A 131 5.85 2.11 -27.01
N ARG A 132 6.60 2.95 -26.29
CA ARG A 132 7.67 3.76 -26.86
C ARG A 132 8.83 2.91 -27.36
N THR A 133 9.15 1.82 -26.68
CA THR A 133 10.18 0.89 -27.10
C THR A 133 9.77 0.19 -28.40
N GLU A 134 8.50 -0.20 -28.51
CA GLU A 134 7.97 -0.81 -29.72
C GLU A 134 7.91 0.17 -30.90
N GLU A 135 7.41 1.39 -30.71
CA GLU A 135 7.42 2.44 -31.74
C GLU A 135 8.85 2.72 -32.24
N LEU A 136 9.83 2.72 -31.33
CA LEU A 136 11.24 2.91 -31.68
C LEU A 136 11.79 1.72 -32.48
N ARG A 137 11.40 0.49 -32.12
CA ARG A 137 11.75 -0.74 -32.84
C ARG A 137 11.16 -0.73 -34.25
N GLU A 138 9.87 -0.43 -34.39
CA GLU A 138 9.21 -0.34 -35.69
C GLU A 138 9.84 0.74 -36.58
N THR A 139 10.12 1.92 -36.02
CA THR A 139 10.78 3.01 -36.76
C THR A 139 12.18 2.59 -37.20
N ARG A 140 12.96 1.93 -36.32
CA ARG A 140 14.27 1.40 -36.65
C ARG A 140 14.19 0.35 -37.76
N ASP A 141 13.28 -0.61 -37.63
CA ASP A 141 13.08 -1.70 -38.61
C ASP A 141 12.61 -1.14 -39.97
N HIS A 142 11.78 -0.09 -39.94
CA HIS A 142 11.36 0.61 -41.15
C HIS A 142 12.53 1.31 -41.85
N LEU A 143 13.38 2.03 -41.09
CA LEU A 143 14.56 2.68 -41.63
C LEU A 143 15.58 1.66 -42.17
N ASP A 144 15.81 0.55 -41.48
CA ASP A 144 16.71 -0.52 -41.95
C ASP A 144 16.21 -1.09 -43.29
N ASN A 145 14.91 -1.38 -43.40
CA ASN A 145 14.31 -1.86 -44.64
C ASN A 145 14.44 -0.84 -45.79
N LEU A 146 14.18 0.44 -45.53
CA LEU A 146 14.32 1.49 -46.56
C LEU A 146 15.75 1.58 -47.08
N ILE A 147 16.74 1.49 -46.20
CA ILE A 147 18.17 1.56 -46.58
C ILE A 147 18.56 0.28 -47.34
N ARG A 148 18.22 -0.89 -46.80
CA ARG A 148 18.64 -2.21 -47.30
C ARG A 148 18.10 -2.48 -48.70
N TYR A 149 16.87 -2.06 -49.01
CA TYR A 149 16.21 -2.22 -50.31
C TYR A 149 16.26 -0.98 -51.22
N ALA A 150 16.95 0.10 -50.83
CA ALA A 150 17.10 1.26 -51.71
C ALA A 150 17.79 0.86 -53.02
N ASN A 151 17.23 1.30 -54.16
CA ASN A 151 17.79 1.02 -55.49
C ASN A 151 19.06 1.83 -55.83
N ALA A 152 19.53 2.67 -54.90
CA ALA A 152 20.78 3.41 -55.03
C ALA A 152 21.85 2.76 -54.14
N PRO A 153 23.11 2.61 -54.61
CA PRO A 153 24.20 2.12 -53.76
C PRO A 153 24.44 3.06 -52.56
N ILE A 154 24.30 2.56 -51.33
CA ILE A 154 24.50 3.31 -50.08
C ILE A 154 25.51 2.56 -49.22
N ILE A 155 26.51 3.30 -48.72
CA ILE A 155 27.54 2.84 -47.79
C ILE A 155 27.73 3.90 -46.70
N VAL A 156 27.80 3.47 -45.44
CA VAL A 156 28.04 4.36 -44.29
C VAL A 156 29.24 3.86 -43.50
N TRP A 157 30.12 4.77 -43.09
CA TRP A 157 31.25 4.50 -42.21
C TRP A 157 31.02 5.08 -40.82
N ASN A 158 31.55 4.42 -39.80
CA ASN A 158 31.70 5.03 -38.47
C ASN A 158 32.97 5.92 -38.41
N PRO A 159 33.14 6.72 -37.34
CA PRO A 159 34.36 7.50 -37.12
C PRO A 159 35.65 6.68 -36.98
N ALA A 160 35.57 5.36 -36.81
CA ALA A 160 36.72 4.44 -36.78
C ALA A 160 37.07 3.88 -38.18
N ASN A 161 36.46 4.42 -39.25
CA ASN A 161 36.60 3.98 -40.64
C ASN A 161 36.10 2.56 -40.94
N GLU A 162 35.27 1.99 -40.08
CA GLU A 162 34.60 0.70 -40.34
C GLU A 162 33.27 0.94 -41.05
N ILE A 163 32.93 0.05 -42.00
CA ILE A 163 31.67 0.11 -42.74
C ILE A 163 30.56 -0.41 -41.82
N THR A 164 29.56 0.42 -41.53
CA THR A 164 28.43 0.08 -40.64
C THR A 164 27.13 -0.21 -41.36
N ILE A 165 27.01 0.21 -42.63
CA ILE A 165 25.85 -0.06 -43.47
C ILE A 165 26.34 -0.39 -44.87
N PHE A 166 25.86 -1.52 -45.41
CA PHE A 166 26.12 -1.97 -46.77
C PHE A 166 24.83 -2.48 -47.40
N ASN A 167 24.24 -1.70 -48.32
CA ASN A 167 22.92 -2.03 -48.86
C ASN A 167 22.96 -2.95 -50.09
N GLN A 168 21.82 -3.55 -50.45
CA GLN A 168 21.72 -4.55 -51.51
C GLN A 168 22.09 -4.00 -52.90
N ALA A 169 21.81 -2.72 -53.18
CA ALA A 169 22.21 -2.11 -54.45
C ALA A 169 23.74 -1.98 -54.56
N PHE A 170 24.44 -1.74 -53.44
CA PHE A 170 25.91 -1.73 -53.40
C PHE A 170 26.49 -3.14 -53.51
N GLU A 171 25.87 -4.16 -52.90
CA GLU A 171 26.25 -5.57 -53.11
C GLU A 171 26.21 -5.93 -54.61
N LYS A 172 25.13 -5.58 -55.29
CA LYS A 172 24.95 -5.82 -56.74
C LYS A 172 25.99 -5.08 -57.60
N LEU A 173 26.37 -3.87 -57.20
CA LEU A 173 27.35 -3.05 -57.93
C LEU A 173 28.79 -3.52 -57.70
N SER A 174 29.13 -3.87 -56.46
CA SER A 174 30.49 -4.27 -56.07
C SER A 174 30.79 -5.75 -56.28
N GLY A 175 29.75 -6.60 -56.36
CA GLY A 175 29.87 -8.05 -56.45
C GLY A 175 30.34 -8.72 -55.15
N ARG A 176 30.35 -8.00 -54.03
CA ARG A 176 30.71 -8.49 -52.69
C ARG A 176 29.50 -8.41 -51.76
N THR A 177 29.40 -9.32 -50.81
CA THR A 177 28.30 -9.34 -49.82
C THR A 177 28.69 -8.66 -48.51
N GLU A 178 27.69 -8.18 -47.73
CA GLU A 178 27.90 -7.57 -46.40
C GLU A 178 28.71 -8.48 -45.45
N ALA A 179 28.61 -9.81 -45.59
CA ALA A 179 29.31 -10.78 -44.75
C ALA A 179 30.78 -11.03 -45.14
N GLU A 180 31.23 -10.52 -46.29
CA GLU A 180 32.60 -10.69 -46.82
C GLU A 180 33.51 -9.48 -46.54
N MET A 181 33.00 -8.46 -45.85
CA MET A 181 33.74 -7.27 -45.40
C MET A 181 33.97 -7.29 -43.89
#